data_AF-A0A7X3P6L5-F1
#
_entry.id   AF-A0A7X3P6L5-F1
#
_cell.length_a   1.000
_cell.length_b   1.000
_cell.length_c   1.000
_cell.angle_alpha   90.00
_cell.angle_beta   90.00
_cell.angle_gamma   90.00
#
_symmetry.space_group_name_H-M   'P 1'
#
loop_
_entity.id
_entity.type
_entity.pdbx_description
1 polymer ?
#
loop_
_entity_poly.entity_id
_entity_poly.type
_entity_poly.pdbx_seq_one_letter_code
_entity_poly.pdbx_strand_id
1 'polypeptide(L)' 'MKFFCCYDEQGTLIARCQTMADVDVLKKMGRPVVRVAEMAEEESVVCSLTDTPAEFNQDY' A
#
# COMPACT_ATOMS: atom_id res chain seq x y z
N MET A 1 -3.66 8.34 -8.06
CA MET A 1 -4.24 7.47 -7.01
C MET A 1 -3.74 7.99 -5.68
N LYS A 2 -4.59 8.10 -4.65
CA LYS A 2 -4.17 8.54 -3.31
C LYS A 2 -3.92 7.30 -2.46
N PHE A 3 -2.82 7.27 -1.71
CA PHE A 3 -2.50 6.15 -0.81
C PHE A 3 -2.53 6.64 0.63
N PHE A 4 -2.78 5.73 1.56
CA PHE A 4 -2.94 6.02 2.97
C PHE A 4 -2.01 5.17 3.81
N CYS A 5 -1.18 5.79 4.62
CA CYS A 5 -0.38 5.14 5.65
C CYS A 5 -1.21 4.99 6.92
N CYS A 6 -1.36 3.75 7.41
CA CYS A 6 -2.03 3.41 8.65
C CYS A 6 -1.00 3.15 9.75
N TYR A 7 -1.16 3.83 10.88
CA TYR A 7 -0.26 3.71 12.03
C TYR A 7 -0.98 3.22 13.27
N ASP A 8 -0.24 2.52 14.13
CA ASP A 8 -0.70 2.11 15.46
C ASP A 8 -0.50 3.20 16.53
N GLU A 9 -0.82 2.87 17.79
CA GLU A 9 -0.67 3.76 18.95
C GLU A 9 0.78 4.18 19.21
N GLN A 10 1.76 3.37 18.77
CA GLN A 10 3.19 3.65 18.92
C GLN A 10 3.74 4.49 17.77
N GLY A 11 2.92 4.78 16.75
CA GLY A 11 3.35 5.47 15.54
C GLY A 11 4.05 4.56 14.53
N THR A 12 3.98 3.24 14.72
CA THR A 12 4.53 2.25 13.77
C THR A 12 3.62 2.14 12.56
N LEU A 13 4.20 2.14 11.36
CA LEU A 13 3.46 1.90 10.12
C LEU A 13 3.04 0.43 10.06
N ILE A 14 1.73 0.15 10.09
CA ILE A 14 1.19 -1.21 10.10
C ILE A 14 0.58 -1.63 8.76
N ALA A 15 0.18 -0.67 7.91
CA ALA A 15 -0.32 -0.94 6.56
C ALA A 15 -0.27 0.29 5.66
N ARG A 16 -0.27 0.06 4.34
CA ARG A 16 -0.56 1.06 3.31
C ARG A 16 -1.79 0.64 2.52
N CYS A 17 -2.72 1.56 2.35
CA CYS A 17 -4.02 1.33 1.72
C CYS A 17 -4.18 2.21 0.49
N GLN A 18 -4.89 1.72 -0.52
CA GLN A 18 -5.18 2.49 -1.73
C GLN A 18 -6.45 3.33 -1.59
N THR A 19 -7.36 2.90 -0.71
CA THR A 19 -8.63 3.58 -0.46
C THR A 19 -8.94 3.66 1.03
N MET A 20 -9.83 4.57 1.41
CA MET A 20 -10.32 4.62 2.79
C MET A 20 -11.19 3.39 3.13
N ALA A 21 -11.81 2.76 2.14
CA ALA A 21 -12.56 1.52 2.34
C ALA A 21 -11.63 0.37 2.81
N ASP A 22 -10.41 0.29 2.27
CA ASP A 22 -9.41 -0.68 2.73
C ASP A 22 -9.02 -0.43 4.20
N VAL A 23 -8.91 0.84 4.60
CA VAL A 23 -8.63 1.22 5.99
C VAL A 23 -9.76 0.75 6.91
N ASP A 24 -11.02 0.90 6.50
CA ASP A 24 -12.17 0.42 7.28
C ASP A 24 -12.21 -1.11 7.38
N VAL A 25 -11.80 -1.83 6.33
CA VAL A 25 -11.63 -3.29 6.38
C VAL A 25 -10.57 -3.67 7.41
N LEU A 26 -9.41 -3.00 7.43
CA LEU A 26 -8.37 -3.24 8.44
C LEU A 26 -8.88 -3.04 9.86
N LYS A 27 -9.64 -1.97 10.11
CA LYS A 27 -10.26 -1.71 11.42
C LYS A 27 -11.26 -2.82 11.80
N LYS A 28 -12.10 -3.26 10.87
CA LYS A 28 -13.06 -4.36 11.09
C LYS A 28 -12.36 -5.70 11.36
N MET A 29 -11.17 -5.91 10.82
CA MET A 29 -10.31 -7.06 11.12
C MET A 29 -9.60 -6.97 12.48
N GLY A 30 -9.86 -5.93 13.28
CA GLY A 30 -9.25 -5.73 14.59
C GLY A 30 -7.82 -5.22 14.54
N ARG A 31 -7.36 -4.62 13.42
CA ARG A 31 -6.06 -3.94 13.39
C ARG A 31 -6.16 -2.62 14.16
N PRO A 32 -5.19 -2.29 15.03
CA PRO A 32 -5.21 -1.09 15.86
C PRO A 32 -4.81 0.15 15.04
N VAL A 33 -5.60 0.51 14.02
CA VAL A 33 -5.34 1.70 13.20
C VAL A 33 -5.83 2.93 13.94
N VAL A 34 -4.88 3.74 14.42
CA VAL A 34 -5.14 4.92 15.28
C VAL A 34 -4.94 6.21 14.50
N ARG A 35 -3.96 6.24 13.59
CA ARG A 35 -3.70 7.39 12.72
C ARG A 35 -3.64 6.96 11.26
N VAL A 36 -4.26 7.74 10.39
CA VAL A 36 -4.23 7.56 8.94
C VAL A 36 -3.69 8.85 8.34
N ALA A 37 -2.64 8.74 7.51
CA ALA A 37 -2.07 9.87 6.79
C ALA A 37 -2.13 9.61 5.29
N GLU A 38 -2.58 10.60 4.52
CA GLU A 38 -2.48 10.56 3.07
C GLU A 38 -1.02 10.69 2.66
N MET A 39 -0.56 9.84 1.76
CA MET A 39 0.80 9.87 1.20
C MET A 39 0.89 10.98 0.17
N ALA A 40 2.02 11.69 0.13
CA ALA A 40 2.31 12.62 -0.96
C ALA A 40 2.49 11.84 -2.28
N GLU A 41 2.25 12.50 -3.43
CA GLU A 41 2.42 11.84 -4.74
C GLU A 41 3.84 11.27 -4.91
N GLU A 42 4.85 11.97 -4.40
CA GLU A 42 6.25 11.52 -4.44
C GLU A 42 6.54 10.29 -3.57
N GLU A 43 5.76 10.06 -2.52
CA GLU A 43 5.88 8.89 -1.64
C GLU A 43 5.05 7.70 -2.17
N SER A 44 4.10 7.98 -3.05
CA SER A 44 3.12 7.04 -3.59
C SER A 44 3.64 6.17 -4.74
N VAL A 45 4.97 6.11 -4.93
CA VAL A 45 5.60 5.34 -6.01
C VAL A 45 5.27 3.85 -5.84
N VAL A 46 4.24 3.42 -6.56
CA VAL A 46 4.00 2.02 -6.84
C VAL A 46 4.82 1.70 -8.07
N CYS A 47 5.81 0.82 -7.92
CA CYS A 47 6.39 0.15 -9.07
C CYS A 47 5.25 -0.62 -9.74
N SER A 48 4.69 -0.09 -10.82
CA SER A 48 3.93 -0.91 -11.75
C SER A 48 4.89 -1.97 -12.23
N LEU A 49 4.60 -3.25 -11.96
CA LEU A 49 5.22 -4.34 -12.68
C LEU A 49 4.97 -4.05 -14.16
N THR A 50 5.99 -3.53 -14.86
CA THR A 50 6.05 -3.65 -16.32
C THR A 50 5.99 -5.13 -16.60
N ASP A 51 5.08 -5.53 -17.50
CA ASP A 51 4.71 -6.91 -17.80
C ASP A 51 5.84 -7.92 -17.55
N THR A 52 5.46 -9.04 -16.93
CA THR A 52 6.27 -10.27 -16.83
C THR A 52 7.14 -10.45 -18.07
N PRO A 53 8.43 -10.82 -17.96
CA PRO A 53 9.22 -11.20 -19.12
C PRO A 53 8.67 -12.54 -19.65
N ALA A 54 7.54 -12.48 -20.37
CA ALA A 54 6.93 -13.60 -21.06
C ALA A 54 7.64 -13.87 -22.40
N GLU A 55 8.82 -13.28 -22.63
CA GLU A 55 9.77 -13.65 -23.68
C GLU A 55 11.21 -13.50 -23.16
N PHE A 56 11.62 -14.32 -22.19
CA PHE A 56 13.02 -14.74 -22.17
C PHE A 56 13.13 -16.06 -22.93
N ASN A 57 13.02 -15.98 -24.26
CA ASN A 57 13.41 -17.06 -25.13
C ASN A 57 14.84 -16.76 -25.62
N GLN A 58 15.83 -17.10 -24.78
CA GLN A 58 17.21 -17.24 -25.27
C GLN A 58 17.30 -18.59 -25.97
N ASP A 59 16.93 -18.62 -27.25
CA ASP A 59 17.48 -19.62 -28.17
C ASP A 59 19.01 -19.45 -28.17
N TYR A 60 19.71 -20.38 -27.52
CA TYR A 60 21.11 -20.70 -27.78
C TYR A 60 21.40 -22.18 -27.51
#